data_AF-A0A8E6B7R8-F1
#
_entry.id   AF-A0A8E6B7R8-F1
#
_cell.length_a   1.000
_cell.length_b   1.000
_cell.length_c   1.000
_cell.angle_alpha   90.00
_cell.angle_beta   90.00
_cell.angle_gamma   90.00
#
_symmetry.space_group_name_H-M   'P 1'
#
loop_
_entity.id
_entity.type
_entity.pdbx_description
1 polymer ?
#
loop_
_entity_poly.entity_id
_entity_poly.type
_entity_poly.pdbx_seq_one_letter_code
_entity_poly.pdbx_strand_id
1 'polypeptide(L)'
;MFIFLLGAGIIIALLPLCVYLYGLSSLNSRNRPTLITGSIDFSLLILGLSGFLIFGGPVAISLFDSSLSGLWMGSSLKAIAVSFAKNERIIIGLCCFYLLLLIVLLVFGFRRRSRTSVVYNISRDGFLNVLAETLNQKWEAPILNSTTVPLTIYPGSLSIEENVPFRCLSIAWLNVPRTIQSKLESELALKLKKLEVSPGPIADTLLNIATGIGLVMFLWILVIFLMFRGIF
;
A
#
# COMPACT_ATOMS: atom_id res chain seq x y z
N MET A 1 17.20 1.94 28.13
CA MET A 1 16.33 0.80 27.75
C MET A 1 15.05 1.23 27.03
N PHE A 2 14.25 2.17 27.57
CA PHE A 2 13.05 2.69 26.88
C PHE A 2 13.36 3.27 25.48
N ILE A 3 14.38 4.12 25.39
CA ILE A 3 14.86 4.71 24.11
C ILE A 3 15.19 3.62 23.07
N PHE A 4 15.76 2.49 23.52
CA PHE A 4 16.09 1.37 22.63
C PHE A 4 14.83 0.68 22.09
N LEU A 5 13.84 0.41 22.95
CA LEU A 5 12.56 -0.20 22.52
C LEU A 5 11.79 0.73 21.57
N LEU A 6 11.80 2.02 21.86
CA LEU A 6 11.20 3.03 21.01
C LEU A 6 11.90 3.11 19.64
N GLY A 7 13.24 3.15 19.63
CA GLY A 7 14.03 3.11 18.39
C GLY A 7 13.79 1.84 17.58
N ALA A 8 13.77 0.67 18.22
CA ALA A 8 13.46 -0.61 17.57
C ALA A 8 12.04 -0.63 16.98
N GLY A 9 11.05 -0.12 17.73
CA GLY A 9 9.68 0.01 17.26
C GLY A 9 9.54 0.92 16.04
N ILE A 10 10.23 2.07 16.05
CA ILE A 10 10.29 2.99 14.91
C ILE A 10 10.89 2.29 13.68
N ILE A 11 11.99 1.56 13.84
CA ILE A 11 12.63 0.84 12.73
C ILE A 11 11.68 -0.22 12.15
N ILE A 12 11.05 -1.03 13.01
CA ILE A 12 10.11 -2.07 12.59
C ILE A 12 8.88 -1.46 11.89
N ALA A 13 8.39 -0.31 12.36
CA ALA A 13 7.25 0.38 11.77
C ALA A 13 7.57 1.05 10.43
N LEU A 14 8.73 1.72 10.35
CA LEU A 14 9.13 2.52 9.19
C LEU A 14 9.78 1.71 8.07
N LEU A 15 10.42 0.57 8.36
CA LEU A 15 11.12 -0.22 7.34
C LEU A 15 10.19 -0.66 6.19
N PRO A 16 9.02 -1.28 6.44
CA PRO A 16 8.15 -1.71 5.35
C PRO A 16 7.60 -0.52 4.57
N LEU A 17 7.29 0.59 5.26
CA LEU A 17 6.82 1.83 4.63
C LEU A 17 7.90 2.43 3.70
N CYS A 18 9.15 2.45 4.14
CA CYS A 18 10.28 2.93 3.34
C CYS A 18 10.44 2.09 2.06
N VAL A 19 10.38 0.76 2.18
CA VAL A 19 10.45 -0.17 1.03
C VAL A 19 9.28 0.06 0.08
N TYR A 20 8.06 0.25 0.60
CA TYR A 20 6.88 0.54 -0.20
C TYR A 20 7.02 1.85 -0.97
N LEU A 21 7.43 2.95 -0.31
CA LEU A 21 7.60 4.25 -0.95
C LEU A 21 8.71 4.24 -1.99
N TYR A 22 9.81 3.52 -1.75
CA TYR A 22 10.86 3.34 -2.74
C TYR A 22 10.36 2.57 -3.96
N GLY A 23 9.62 1.48 -3.75
CA GLY A 23 8.99 0.72 -4.83
C GLY A 23 8.00 1.58 -5.64
N LEU A 24 7.18 2.38 -4.96
CA LEU A 24 6.22 3.27 -5.59
C LEU A 24 6.90 4.39 -6.38
N SER A 25 7.99 4.97 -5.84
CA SER A 25 8.83 5.92 -6.56
C SER A 25 9.41 5.29 -7.82
N SER A 26 9.97 4.08 -7.72
CA SER A 26 10.51 3.33 -8.85
C SER A 26 9.45 3.01 -9.91
N LEU A 27 8.19 2.77 -9.53
CA LEU A 27 7.09 2.60 -10.49
C LEU A 27 6.73 3.92 -11.19
N ASN A 28 6.71 5.03 -10.45
CA ASN A 28 6.35 6.35 -10.98
C ASN A 28 7.46 7.01 -11.81
N SER A 29 8.71 6.60 -11.65
CA SER A 29 9.86 7.11 -12.43
C SER A 29 10.05 6.41 -13.78
N ARG A 30 9.28 5.35 -14.08
CA ARG A 30 9.39 4.64 -15.35
C ARG A 30 8.83 5.47 -16.50
N ASN A 31 9.57 5.55 -17.60
CA ASN A 31 9.11 6.21 -18.84
C ASN A 31 8.05 5.41 -19.62
N ARG A 32 7.51 4.34 -19.04
CA ARG A 32 6.54 3.45 -19.68
C ARG A 32 5.40 3.17 -18.71
N PRO A 33 4.13 3.30 -19.14
CA PRO A 33 3.01 2.98 -18.28
C PRO A 33 3.05 1.52 -17.85
N THR A 34 2.74 1.26 -16.59
CA THR A 34 2.74 -0.09 -16.03
C THR A 34 1.35 -0.44 -15.53
N LEU A 35 0.75 -1.48 -16.11
CA LEU A 35 -0.50 -2.07 -15.64
C LEU A 35 -0.20 -3.03 -14.49
N ILE A 36 -0.81 -2.80 -13.34
CA ILE A 36 -0.72 -3.63 -12.13
C ILE A 36 -2.13 -4.06 -11.75
N THR A 37 -2.30 -5.30 -11.31
CA THR A 37 -3.58 -5.75 -10.78
C THR A 37 -3.85 -5.08 -9.43
N GLY A 38 -5.09 -4.67 -9.17
CA GLY A 38 -5.44 -4.00 -7.92
C GLY A 38 -5.18 -4.85 -6.67
N SER A 39 -5.12 -6.18 -6.82
CA SER A 39 -4.68 -7.07 -5.74
C SER A 39 -3.20 -6.91 -5.42
N ILE A 40 -2.32 -6.77 -6.42
CA ILE A 40 -0.89 -6.57 -6.20
C ILE A 40 -0.64 -5.19 -5.57
N ASP A 41 -1.28 -4.14 -6.09
CA ASP A 41 -1.17 -2.79 -5.51
C ASP A 41 -1.64 -2.77 -4.03
N PHE A 42 -2.80 -3.37 -3.75
CA PHE A 42 -3.29 -3.50 -2.38
C PHE A 42 -2.34 -4.30 -1.49
N SER A 43 -1.78 -5.41 -1.98
CA SER A 43 -0.79 -6.20 -1.24
C SER A 43 0.47 -5.39 -0.90
N LEU A 44 0.96 -4.56 -1.83
CA LEU A 44 2.10 -3.67 -1.58
C LEU A 44 1.76 -2.60 -0.53
N LEU A 45 0.57 -2.02 -0.59
CA LEU A 45 0.11 -1.06 0.42
C LEU A 45 0.04 -1.70 1.81
N ILE A 46 -0.55 -2.90 1.91
CA ILE A 46 -0.63 -3.63 3.17
C ILE A 46 0.76 -4.01 3.68
N LEU A 47 1.67 -4.41 2.80
CA LEU A 47 3.06 -4.66 3.16
C LEU A 47 3.71 -3.39 3.73
N GLY A 48 3.51 -2.23 3.09
CA GLY A 48 4.01 -0.95 3.58
C GLY A 48 3.45 -0.54 4.95
N LEU A 49 2.18 -0.85 5.21
CA LEU A 49 1.51 -0.56 6.48
C LEU A 49 1.72 -1.64 7.55
N SER A 50 2.29 -2.81 7.20
CA SER A 50 2.41 -3.95 8.11
C SER A 50 3.17 -3.63 9.39
N GLY A 51 4.25 -2.84 9.30
CA GLY A 51 5.02 -2.41 10.47
C GLY A 51 4.18 -1.58 11.45
N PHE A 52 3.36 -0.66 10.93
CA PHE A 52 2.42 0.12 11.73
C PHE A 52 1.26 -0.69 12.27
N LEU A 53 0.79 -1.72 11.55
CA LEU A 53 -0.25 -2.61 12.06
C LEU A 53 0.29 -3.45 13.21
N ILE A 54 1.45 -4.07 13.05
CA ILE A 54 2.06 -4.93 14.06
C ILE A 54 2.45 -4.12 15.30
N PHE A 55 3.05 -2.94 15.15
CA PHE A 55 3.53 -2.14 16.28
C PHE A 55 2.48 -1.15 16.80
N GLY A 56 1.76 -0.49 15.91
CA GLY A 56 0.78 0.54 16.25
C GLY A 56 -0.48 -0.01 16.91
N GLY A 57 -0.89 -1.25 16.61
CA GLY A 57 -2.02 -1.89 17.29
C GLY A 57 -1.81 -2.01 18.81
N PRO A 58 -0.75 -2.69 19.27
CA PRO A 58 -0.41 -2.77 20.70
C PRO A 58 -0.20 -1.41 21.35
N VAL A 59 0.45 -0.46 20.67
CA VAL A 59 0.64 0.91 21.19
C VAL A 59 -0.72 1.60 21.37
N ALA A 60 -1.61 1.52 20.38
CA ALA A 60 -2.95 2.11 20.48
C ALA A 60 -3.76 1.50 21.63
N ILE A 61 -3.73 0.16 21.79
CA ILE A 61 -4.38 -0.51 22.92
C ILE A 61 -3.82 -0.01 24.25
N SER A 62 -2.49 0.20 24.35
CA SER A 62 -1.87 0.73 25.57
C SER A 62 -2.26 2.16 25.92
N LEU A 63 -2.72 2.95 24.93
CA LEU A 63 -3.21 4.32 25.18
C LEU A 63 -4.61 4.35 25.78
N PHE A 64 -5.43 3.31 25.56
CA PHE A 64 -6.80 3.25 26.11
C PHE A 64 -6.84 2.78 27.56
N ASP A 65 -5.79 2.15 28.07
CA ASP A 65 -5.68 1.76 29.46
C ASP A 65 -4.93 2.85 30.25
N SER A 66 -5.66 3.60 31.08
CA SER A 66 -5.10 4.62 31.96
C SER A 66 -4.09 4.06 32.97
N SER A 67 -4.09 2.74 33.22
CA SER A 67 -3.08 2.05 34.02
C SER A 67 -1.77 1.86 33.24
N LEU A 68 -1.85 1.74 31.92
CA LEU A 68 -0.69 1.59 31.03
C LEU A 68 -0.05 2.93 30.68
N SER A 69 -0.80 4.03 30.63
CA SER A 69 -0.19 5.36 30.42
C SER A 69 0.80 5.73 31.53
N GLY A 70 0.54 5.34 32.78
CA GLY A 70 1.48 5.49 33.90
C GLY A 70 2.76 4.64 33.76
N LEU A 71 2.68 3.49 33.08
CA LEU A 71 3.85 2.62 32.80
C LEU A 71 4.82 3.28 31.80
N TRP A 72 4.33 4.12 30.87
CA TRP A 72 5.17 4.86 29.90
C TRP A 72 6.05 5.94 30.54
N MET A 73 5.68 6.46 31.72
CA MET A 73 6.37 7.60 32.35
C MET A 73 7.50 7.23 33.33
N GLY A 74 7.75 5.95 33.65
CA GLY A 74 8.84 5.64 34.59
C GLY A 74 9.01 4.21 35.06
N SER A 75 8.40 3.23 34.41
CA SER A 75 8.39 1.86 34.95
C SER A 75 9.50 0.97 34.35
N SER A 76 10.11 0.15 35.21
CA SER A 76 11.03 -0.93 34.81
C SER A 76 10.30 -1.95 33.91
N LEU A 77 10.98 -2.57 32.94
CA LEU A 77 10.39 -3.64 32.10
C LEU A 77 9.70 -4.74 32.93
N LYS A 78 10.18 -4.97 34.15
CA LYS A 78 9.54 -5.90 35.09
C LYS A 78 8.11 -5.50 35.44
N ALA A 79 7.83 -4.22 35.63
CA ALA A 79 6.48 -3.73 35.93
C ALA A 79 5.54 -3.90 34.73
N ILE A 80 6.05 -3.69 33.51
CA ILE A 80 5.32 -3.99 32.28
C ILE A 80 5.00 -5.49 32.23
N ALA A 81 6.01 -6.35 32.37
CA ALA A 81 5.82 -7.81 32.35
C ALA A 81 4.83 -8.30 33.42
N VAL A 82 4.88 -7.73 34.63
CA VAL A 82 3.94 -8.05 35.72
C VAL A 82 2.52 -7.59 35.40
N SER A 83 2.35 -6.41 34.77
CA SER A 83 1.03 -5.93 34.32
C SER A 83 0.45 -6.84 33.23
N PHE A 84 1.29 -7.26 32.26
CA PHE A 84 0.90 -8.23 31.23
C PHE A 84 0.48 -9.56 31.85
N ALA A 85 1.19 -10.06 32.86
CA ALA A 85 0.84 -11.30 33.56
C ALA A 85 -0.49 -11.20 34.32
N LYS A 86 -0.80 -10.04 34.92
CA LYS A 86 -2.04 -9.84 35.67
C LYS A 86 -3.28 -9.83 34.77
N ASN A 87 -3.16 -9.25 33.58
CA ASN A 87 -4.27 -9.08 32.63
C ASN A 87 -4.15 -9.97 31.39
N GLU A 88 -3.39 -11.06 31.48
CA GLU A 88 -3.00 -11.90 30.34
C GLU A 88 -4.19 -12.30 29.46
N ARG A 89 -5.29 -12.77 30.06
CA ARG A 89 -6.49 -13.21 29.32
C ARG A 89 -7.14 -12.08 28.52
N ILE A 90 -7.21 -10.87 29.09
CA ILE A 90 -7.82 -9.70 28.43
C ILE A 90 -6.93 -9.26 27.28
N ILE A 91 -5.62 -9.18 27.51
CA ILE A 91 -4.65 -8.77 26.49
C ILE A 91 -4.63 -9.76 25.33
N ILE A 92 -4.56 -11.06 25.61
CA ILE A 92 -4.66 -12.11 24.58
C ILE A 92 -5.98 -11.99 23.83
N GLY A 93 -7.10 -11.77 24.52
CA GLY A 93 -8.41 -11.54 23.89
C GLY A 93 -8.41 -10.36 22.93
N LEU A 94 -7.86 -9.22 23.35
CA LEU A 94 -7.74 -8.01 22.52
C LEU A 94 -6.81 -8.21 21.33
N CYS A 95 -5.66 -8.87 21.53
CA CYS A 95 -4.75 -9.22 20.44
C CYS A 95 -5.40 -10.16 19.42
N CYS A 96 -6.10 -11.19 19.87
CA CYS A 96 -6.84 -12.11 19.01
C CYS A 96 -7.94 -11.39 18.23
N PHE A 97 -8.71 -10.52 18.89
CA PHE A 97 -9.74 -9.72 18.24
C PHE A 97 -9.15 -8.77 17.18
N TYR A 98 -8.07 -8.08 17.51
CA TYR A 98 -7.35 -7.20 16.59
C TYR A 98 -6.85 -7.96 15.35
N LEU A 99 -6.22 -9.12 15.55
CA LEU A 99 -5.73 -9.95 14.44
C LEU A 99 -6.88 -10.47 13.57
N LEU A 100 -7.99 -10.90 14.18
CA LEU A 100 -9.17 -11.36 13.46
C LEU A 100 -9.76 -10.22 12.61
N LEU A 101 -9.91 -9.03 13.20
CA LEU A 101 -10.38 -7.84 12.49
C LEU A 101 -9.48 -7.52 11.29
N LEU A 102 -8.16 -7.56 11.51
CA LEU A 102 -7.17 -7.33 10.46
C LEU A 102 -7.30 -8.35 9.33
N ILE A 103 -7.43 -9.65 9.63
CA ILE A 103 -7.65 -10.69 8.63
C ILE A 103 -8.94 -10.45 7.85
N VAL A 104 -10.04 -10.09 8.52
CA VAL A 104 -11.33 -9.78 7.87
C VAL A 104 -11.17 -8.61 6.91
N LEU A 105 -10.52 -7.52 7.34
CA LEU A 105 -10.28 -6.35 6.50
C LEU A 105 -9.39 -6.68 5.30
N LEU A 106 -8.35 -7.50 5.48
CA LEU A 106 -7.48 -7.95 4.38
C LEU A 106 -8.22 -8.81 3.37
N VAL A 107 -8.96 -9.83 3.83
CA VAL A 107 -9.72 -10.71 2.94
C VAL A 107 -10.81 -9.94 2.20
N PHE A 108 -11.52 -9.05 2.89
CA PHE A 108 -12.53 -8.19 2.28
C PHE A 108 -11.93 -7.22 1.25
N GLY A 109 -10.83 -6.56 1.61
CA GLY A 109 -10.09 -5.66 0.72
C GLY A 109 -9.59 -6.38 -0.53
N PHE A 110 -8.97 -7.56 -0.37
CA PHE A 110 -8.45 -8.36 -1.48
C PHE A 110 -9.57 -8.82 -2.43
N ARG A 111 -10.70 -9.28 -1.87
CA ARG A 111 -11.87 -9.67 -2.67
C ARG A 111 -12.41 -8.50 -3.49
N ARG A 112 -12.56 -7.33 -2.87
CA ARG A 112 -13.05 -6.12 -3.55
C ARG A 112 -12.07 -5.62 -4.62
N ARG A 113 -10.76 -5.64 -4.33
CA ARG A 113 -9.70 -5.17 -5.23
C ARG A 113 -9.40 -6.11 -6.39
N SER A 114 -9.86 -7.36 -6.33
CA SER A 114 -9.68 -8.33 -7.43
C SER A 114 -10.41 -7.98 -8.74
N ARG A 115 -11.32 -7.00 -8.71
CA ARG A 115 -12.02 -6.44 -9.89
C ARG A 115 -11.56 -5.03 -10.24
N THR A 116 -10.37 -4.64 -9.77
CA THR A 116 -9.78 -3.33 -10.08
C THR A 116 -8.39 -3.54 -10.63
N SER A 117 -8.00 -2.73 -11.61
CA SER A 117 -6.67 -2.73 -12.20
C SER A 117 -6.17 -1.30 -12.25
N VAL A 118 -4.87 -1.11 -12.09
CA VAL A 118 -4.27 0.21 -11.89
C VAL A 118 -3.21 0.41 -12.94
N VAL A 119 -3.27 1.54 -13.65
CA VAL A 119 -2.25 1.94 -14.64
C VAL A 119 -1.49 3.12 -14.11
N TYR A 120 -0.19 2.94 -13.87
CA TYR A 120 0.70 4.01 -13.42
C TYR A 120 1.32 4.75 -14.59
N ASN A 121 1.61 6.02 -14.35
CA ASN A 121 2.29 6.95 -15.23
C ASN A 121 1.63 7.11 -16.62
N ILE A 122 0.31 7.31 -16.65
CA ILE A 122 -0.41 7.62 -17.89
C ILE A 122 -1.47 8.68 -17.65
N SER A 123 -1.67 9.57 -18.61
CA SER A 123 -2.80 10.49 -18.60
C SER A 123 -4.09 9.77 -19.00
N ARG A 124 -5.24 10.27 -18.55
CA ARG A 124 -6.53 9.74 -18.95
C ARG A 124 -6.69 9.66 -20.48
N ASP A 125 -6.35 10.73 -21.20
CA ASP A 125 -6.51 10.77 -22.66
C ASP A 125 -5.59 9.77 -23.36
N GLY A 126 -4.34 9.66 -22.91
CA GLY A 126 -3.39 8.68 -23.45
C GLY A 126 -3.89 7.24 -23.26
N PHE A 127 -4.46 6.94 -22.09
CA PHE A 127 -5.05 5.64 -21.82
C PHE A 127 -6.31 5.39 -22.65
N LEU A 128 -7.22 6.36 -22.77
CA LEU A 128 -8.44 6.22 -23.56
C LEU A 128 -8.12 5.97 -25.04
N ASN A 129 -7.09 6.60 -25.60
CA ASN A 129 -6.63 6.34 -26.96
C ASN A 129 -6.13 4.90 -27.14
N VAL A 130 -5.30 4.40 -26.21
CA VAL A 130 -4.80 3.01 -26.23
C VAL A 130 -5.95 2.01 -26.04
N LEU A 131 -6.91 2.33 -25.17
CA LEU A 131 -8.11 1.53 -24.97
C LEU A 131 -8.97 1.49 -26.24
N ALA A 132 -9.18 2.64 -26.90
CA ALA A 132 -9.93 2.75 -28.15
C ALA A 132 -9.30 1.90 -29.25
N GLU A 133 -7.99 2.01 -29.41
CA GLU A 133 -7.25 1.23 -30.38
C GLU A 133 -7.33 -0.28 -30.07
N THR A 134 -7.35 -0.67 -28.79
CA THR A 134 -7.46 -2.07 -28.38
C THR A 134 -8.87 -2.62 -28.62
N LEU A 135 -9.90 -1.85 -28.26
CA LEU A 135 -11.29 -2.23 -28.45
C LEU A 135 -11.70 -2.25 -29.93
N ASN A 136 -11.32 -1.25 -30.71
CA ASN A 136 -11.65 -1.20 -32.14
C ASN A 136 -11.00 -2.35 -32.93
N GLN A 137 -9.77 -2.75 -32.56
CA GLN A 137 -9.05 -3.80 -33.30
C GLN A 137 -9.68 -5.19 -33.18
N LYS A 138 -10.42 -5.47 -32.10
CA LYS A 138 -10.88 -6.84 -31.79
C LYS A 138 -12.35 -6.97 -31.41
N TRP A 139 -12.98 -5.87 -31.01
CA TRP A 139 -14.29 -5.89 -30.38
C TRP A 139 -15.29 -4.90 -30.99
N GLU A 140 -14.89 -4.13 -32.02
CA GLU A 140 -15.76 -3.19 -32.76
C GLU A 140 -16.59 -2.28 -31.84
N ALA A 141 -16.05 -1.94 -30.65
CA ALA A 141 -16.78 -1.21 -29.63
C ALA A 141 -16.47 0.29 -29.72
N PRO A 142 -17.44 1.15 -30.05
CA PRO A 142 -17.23 2.59 -30.07
C PRO A 142 -16.99 3.10 -28.65
N ILE A 143 -15.86 3.79 -28.45
CA ILE A 143 -15.59 4.47 -27.17
C ILE A 143 -16.37 5.78 -27.13
N LEU A 144 -17.22 5.90 -26.12
CA LEU A 144 -17.78 7.17 -25.69
C LEU A 144 -16.79 7.80 -24.69
N ASN A 145 -16.61 9.13 -24.77
CA ASN A 145 -15.76 9.92 -23.85
C ASN A 145 -16.30 9.99 -22.41
N SER A 146 -16.99 8.94 -21.95
CA SER A 146 -17.54 8.81 -20.61
C SER A 146 -16.53 8.18 -19.65
N THR A 147 -16.70 8.44 -18.35
CA THR A 147 -16.01 7.73 -17.26
C THR A 147 -16.33 6.24 -17.25
N THR A 148 -17.49 5.88 -17.79
CA THR A 148 -17.96 4.50 -17.93
C THR A 148 -17.96 4.11 -19.40
N VAL A 149 -17.13 3.13 -19.79
CA VAL A 149 -17.08 2.60 -21.16
C VAL A 149 -17.88 1.30 -21.20
N PRO A 150 -19.05 1.25 -21.86
CA PRO A 150 -19.79 0.00 -22.03
C PRO A 150 -19.03 -0.92 -23.00
N LEU A 151 -18.97 -2.21 -22.68
CA LEU A 151 -18.47 -3.22 -23.61
C LEU A 151 -19.66 -3.71 -24.46
N THR A 152 -19.69 -3.44 -25.76
CA THR A 152 -20.83 -3.81 -26.62
C THR A 152 -21.06 -5.33 -26.70
N ILE A 153 -19.98 -6.12 -26.59
CA ILE A 153 -20.03 -7.58 -26.75
C ILE A 153 -20.44 -8.30 -25.45
N TYR A 154 -20.32 -7.65 -24.29
CA TYR A 154 -20.60 -8.28 -23.00
C TYR A 154 -21.40 -7.35 -22.09
N PRO A 155 -22.37 -7.84 -21.30
CA PRO A 155 -23.13 -7.01 -20.35
C PRO A 155 -22.23 -6.57 -19.18
N GLY A 156 -21.34 -5.62 -19.44
CA GLY A 156 -20.35 -5.12 -18.52
C GLY A 156 -19.81 -3.76 -18.96
N SER A 157 -19.19 -3.06 -18.02
CA SER A 157 -18.63 -1.74 -18.26
C SER A 157 -17.32 -1.55 -17.50
N LEU A 158 -16.52 -0.62 -17.99
CA LEU A 158 -15.27 -0.20 -17.38
C LEU A 158 -15.50 1.16 -16.75
N SER A 159 -15.33 1.29 -15.44
CA SER A 159 -15.29 2.60 -14.77
C SER A 159 -13.84 3.03 -14.62
N ILE A 160 -13.50 4.20 -15.16
CA ILE A 160 -12.14 4.75 -15.13
C ILE A 160 -12.13 5.94 -14.19
N GLU A 161 -11.35 5.84 -13.13
CA GLU A 161 -11.11 6.90 -12.14
C GLU A 161 -9.67 7.38 -12.24
N GLU A 162 -9.48 8.69 -12.35
CA GLU A 162 -8.15 9.30 -12.44
C GLU A 162 -7.69 9.85 -11.10
N ASN A 163 -6.47 9.50 -10.72
CA ASN A 163 -5.75 10.07 -9.59
C ASN A 163 -4.62 10.95 -10.15
N VAL A 164 -4.94 12.24 -10.34
CA VAL A 164 -4.06 13.24 -10.96
C VAL A 164 -2.69 13.35 -10.26
N PRO A 165 -2.60 13.45 -8.92
CA PRO A 165 -1.31 13.49 -8.23
C PRO A 165 -0.35 12.37 -8.69
N PHE A 166 -0.83 11.13 -8.75
CA PHE A 166 0.00 9.96 -9.05
C PHE A 166 0.06 9.60 -10.54
N ARG A 167 -0.57 10.40 -11.43
CA ARG A 167 -0.79 10.05 -12.85
C ARG A 167 -1.22 8.59 -13.01
N CYS A 168 -2.21 8.24 -12.20
CA CYS A 168 -2.61 6.86 -11.97
C CYS A 168 -4.09 6.70 -12.33
N LEU A 169 -4.41 5.70 -13.14
CA LEU A 169 -5.79 5.38 -13.51
C LEU A 169 -6.22 4.09 -12.84
N SER A 170 -7.33 4.14 -12.10
CA SER A 170 -8.00 2.96 -11.57
C SER A 170 -9.12 2.54 -12.51
N ILE A 171 -9.05 1.31 -13.00
CA ILE A 171 -10.03 0.67 -13.87
C ILE A 171 -10.82 -0.30 -13.02
N ALA A 172 -12.10 -0.02 -12.78
CA ALA A 172 -13.01 -0.96 -12.14
C ALA A 172 -13.80 -1.73 -13.19
N TRP A 173 -13.74 -3.06 -13.11
CA TRP A 173 -14.39 -3.99 -14.03
C TRP A 173 -15.78 -4.34 -13.50
N LEU A 174 -16.81 -3.72 -14.07
CA LEU A 174 -18.20 -3.90 -13.66
C LEU A 174 -18.85 -5.00 -14.51
N ASN A 175 -19.22 -6.11 -13.89
CA ASN A 175 -19.87 -7.28 -14.52
C ASN A 175 -19.11 -7.92 -15.69
N VAL A 176 -17.79 -7.70 -15.81
CA VAL A 176 -16.94 -8.33 -16.82
C VAL A 176 -16.42 -9.69 -16.32
N PRO A 177 -16.60 -10.79 -17.07
CA PRO A 177 -16.01 -12.08 -16.72
C PRO A 177 -14.47 -12.02 -16.63
N ARG A 178 -13.88 -12.71 -15.64
CA ARG A 178 -12.42 -12.67 -15.40
C ARG A 178 -11.57 -13.16 -16.58
N THR A 179 -12.10 -14.06 -17.41
CA THR A 179 -11.41 -14.54 -18.62
C THR A 179 -11.22 -13.43 -19.65
N ILE A 180 -12.23 -12.58 -19.82
CA ILE A 180 -12.20 -11.43 -20.73
C ILE A 180 -11.35 -10.31 -20.14
N GLN A 181 -11.50 -10.05 -18.84
CA GLN A 181 -10.66 -9.09 -18.12
C GLN A 181 -9.17 -9.41 -18.31
N SER A 182 -8.73 -10.64 -17.99
CA SER A 182 -7.33 -11.06 -18.12
C SER A 182 -6.81 -10.90 -19.56
N LYS A 183 -7.64 -11.26 -20.56
CA LYS A 183 -7.28 -11.09 -21.97
C LYS A 183 -7.10 -9.60 -22.31
N LEU A 184 -8.05 -8.75 -21.95
CA LEU A 184 -7.97 -7.32 -22.23
C LEU A 184 -6.78 -6.66 -21.49
N GLU A 185 -6.53 -7.04 -20.23
CA GLU A 185 -5.37 -6.59 -19.46
C GLU A 185 -4.05 -6.96 -20.13
N SER A 186 -3.92 -8.19 -20.63
CA SER A 186 -2.71 -8.64 -21.29
C SER A 186 -2.43 -7.85 -22.58
N GLU A 187 -3.47 -7.54 -23.35
CA GLU A 187 -3.38 -6.78 -24.59
C GLU A 187 -3.09 -5.30 -24.32
N LEU A 188 -3.78 -4.71 -23.35
CA LEU A 188 -3.50 -3.35 -22.88
C LEU A 188 -2.06 -3.24 -22.38
N ALA A 189 -1.57 -4.19 -21.58
CA ALA A 189 -0.19 -4.18 -21.09
C ALA A 189 0.83 -4.20 -22.25
N LEU A 190 0.56 -4.96 -23.31
CA LEU A 190 1.42 -5.00 -24.50
C LEU A 190 1.43 -3.68 -25.27
N LYS A 191 0.28 -3.03 -25.45
CA LYS A 191 0.21 -1.71 -26.11
C LYS A 191 0.81 -0.60 -25.26
N LEU A 192 0.51 -0.59 -23.96
CA LEU A 192 1.06 0.37 -22.99
C LEU A 192 2.58 0.33 -22.93
N LYS A 193 3.20 -0.85 -23.07
CA LYS A 193 4.67 -0.97 -23.10
C LYS A 193 5.34 -0.22 -24.26
N LYS A 194 4.60 0.08 -25.33
CA LYS A 194 5.09 0.85 -26.49
C LYS A 194 4.95 2.36 -26.31
N LEU A 195 4.15 2.80 -25.35
CA LEU A 195 3.93 4.22 -25.09
C LEU A 195 5.09 4.76 -24.26
N GLU A 196 5.75 5.80 -24.78
CA GLU A 196 6.72 6.58 -24.02
C GLU A 196 6.01 7.76 -23.37
N VAL A 197 6.22 7.90 -22.06
CA VAL A 197 5.59 8.90 -21.21
C VAL A 197 6.67 9.55 -20.35
N SER A 198 6.51 10.86 -20.11
CA SER A 198 7.37 11.55 -19.15
C SER A 198 7.20 10.95 -17.74
N PRO A 199 8.26 10.89 -16.91
CA PRO A 199 8.15 10.52 -15.50
C PRO A 199 7.06 11.30 -14.77
N GLY A 200 6.46 10.66 -13.77
CA GLY A 200 5.44 11.28 -12.93
C GLY A 200 6.04 12.35 -12.00
N PRO A 201 5.35 13.47 -11.75
CA PRO A 201 5.88 14.58 -10.94
C PRO A 201 6.10 14.22 -9.46
N ILE A 202 5.47 13.13 -8.99
CA ILE A 202 5.55 12.68 -7.59
C ILE A 202 6.69 11.67 -7.36
N ALA A 203 7.32 11.15 -8.42
CA ALA A 203 8.36 10.12 -8.28
C ALA A 203 9.51 10.58 -7.37
N ASP A 204 10.00 11.81 -7.58
CA ASP A 204 11.08 12.40 -6.79
C ASP A 204 10.64 12.71 -5.37
N THR A 205 9.41 13.20 -5.19
CA THR A 205 8.85 13.45 -3.85
C THR A 205 8.77 12.17 -3.03
N LEU A 206 8.30 11.07 -3.62
CA LEU A 206 8.24 9.77 -2.96
C LEU A 206 9.65 9.25 -2.62
N LEU A 207 10.60 9.43 -3.54
CA LEU A 207 11.99 9.05 -3.31
C LEU A 207 12.58 9.82 -2.12
N ASN A 208 12.40 11.14 -2.10
CA ASN A 208 12.89 12.00 -1.03
C ASN A 208 12.28 11.64 0.33
N ILE A 209 10.97 11.33 0.37
CA ILE A 209 10.32 10.87 1.60
C ILE A 209 10.91 9.52 2.03
N ALA A 210 11.07 8.57 1.12
CA ALA A 210 11.66 7.26 1.42
C ALA A 210 13.11 7.41 1.93
N THR A 211 13.92 8.24 1.29
CA THR A 211 15.29 8.55 1.72
C THR A 211 15.33 9.21 3.09
N GLY A 212 14.43 10.17 3.36
CA GLY A 212 14.31 10.80 4.67
C GLY A 212 13.96 9.80 5.77
N ILE A 213 13.00 8.91 5.52
CA ILE A 213 12.66 7.82 6.44
C ILE A 213 13.86 6.89 6.66
N GLY A 214 14.54 6.48 5.59
CA GLY A 214 15.73 5.63 5.67
C GLY A 214 16.87 6.28 6.47
N LEU A 215 17.08 7.59 6.32
CA LEU A 215 18.07 8.35 7.07
C LEU A 215 17.73 8.38 8.57
N VAL A 216 16.46 8.64 8.92
CA VAL A 216 15.99 8.60 10.32
C VAL A 216 16.25 7.22 10.93
N MET A 217 15.93 6.14 10.21
CA MET A 217 16.19 4.78 10.67
C MET A 217 17.69 4.51 10.85
N PHE A 218 18.52 4.94 9.90
CA PHE A 218 19.98 4.78 9.98
C PHE A 218 20.58 5.51 11.17
N LEU A 219 20.16 6.76 11.42
CA LEU A 219 20.58 7.52 12.60
C LEU A 219 20.19 6.80 13.90
N TRP A 220 18.99 6.23 13.97
CA TRP A 220 18.57 5.45 15.13
C TRP A 220 19.42 4.20 15.34
N ILE A 221 19.75 3.47 14.28
CA ILE A 221 20.67 2.31 14.34
C ILE A 221 22.05 2.75 14.85
N LEU A 222 22.55 3.89 14.38
CA LEU A 222 23.82 4.45 14.82
C LEU A 222 23.79 4.81 16.31
N VAL A 223 22.72 5.46 16.78
CA VAL A 223 22.52 5.77 18.21
C VAL A 223 22.54 4.49 19.04
N ILE A 224 21.79 3.47 18.63
CA ILE A 224 21.77 2.16 19.29
C ILE A 224 23.19 1.56 19.33
N PHE A 225 23.90 1.57 18.21
CA PHE A 225 25.26 1.05 18.13
C PHE A 225 26.25 1.79 19.04
N LEU A 226 26.19 3.13 19.06
CA LEU A 226 27.02 3.96 19.94
C LEU A 226 26.72 3.72 21.41
N MET A 227 25.45 3.53 21.78
CA MET A 227 25.07 3.15 23.14
C MET A 227 25.68 1.81 23.55
N PHE A 228 25.67 0.81 22.65
CA PHE A 228 26.31 -0.49 22.90
C PHE A 228 27.83 -0.41 23.00
N ARG A 229 28.46 0.47 22.21
CA ARG A 229 29.92 0.61 22.19
C ARG A 229 30.46 1.45 23.35
N GLY A 230 29.68 2.43 23.80
CA GLY A 230 30.12 3.43 24.76
C GLY A 230 30.07 2.95 26.20
N ILE A 231 28.95 2.38 26.65
CA ILE A 231 28.68 2.21 28.09
C ILE A 231 27.66 1.09 28.27
N PHE A 232 28.16 -0.13 28.34
CA PHE A 232 27.71 -1.19 29.25
C PHE A 232 28.93 -2.01 29.66
#